data_AF-A0A2W6DWW4-F1
#
_entry.id   AF-A0A2W6DWW4-F1
#
_cell.length_a   1.000
_cell.length_b   1.000
_cell.length_c   1.000
_cell.angle_alpha   90.00
_cell.angle_beta   90.00
_cell.angle_gamma   90.00
#
_symmetry.space_group_name_H-M   'P 1'
#
loop_
_entity.id
_entity.type
_entity.pdbx_description
1 polymer ?
#
loop_
_entity_poly.entity_id
_entity_poly.type
_entity_poly.pdbx_seq_one_letter_code
_entity_poly.pdbx_strand_id
1 'polypeptide(L)'
;SHRHSRVIHTHAGPALVAAPAVLTVAAAGTAVAVLLGSLLAAPLRRPAGSLALVNTHRLTGGPHCGLGDDIQVLTDGPVLAPVGTFGPGPAQQLTGFTAMAGFDPAYPPPDPPGTGVSAELWGSLVGGPQSTGSMTSPWFRLPPASGVAVSVSGRTDRGNKLVLEFGRARYAGVTTLGVRVPYDRVRLNQDHLDGPPDYRPWRSIGLDAAQVPNGADRIRIRSVDATTDPDGWLAVTGPRLRSVVGFNEFLAGRGPVLVSWPQAFLFPCLRNIVGVGDGLAGAPQVVIEAPRREGRLSAVTTAQDQGGAFAAIRPFGRLYEIPTRLAGHPDVDWGALQLSADTAERDTYQRTTTHSTADGDRSSLPGDG
;
A
#
# COMPACT_ATOMS: atom_id res chain seq x y z
N SER A 1 81.82 -41.54 -11.40
CA SER A 1 80.70 -40.65 -11.73
C SER A 1 79.64 -40.77 -10.64
N HIS A 2 79.73 -39.93 -9.60
CA HIS A 2 78.79 -39.92 -8.49
C HIS A 2 77.66 -38.91 -8.78
N ARG A 3 76.42 -39.40 -8.96
CA ARG A 3 75.21 -38.56 -8.88
C ARG A 3 74.61 -38.74 -7.48
N HIS A 4 74.73 -37.70 -6.65
CA HIS A 4 73.90 -37.55 -5.47
C HIS A 4 72.50 -37.08 -5.90
N SER A 5 71.49 -37.95 -5.75
CA SER A 5 70.09 -37.51 -5.71
C SER A 5 69.77 -37.05 -4.28
N ARG A 6 69.70 -35.73 -4.06
CA ARG A 6 69.06 -35.16 -2.86
C ARG A 6 67.56 -35.21 -3.06
N VAL A 7 66.86 -36.04 -2.28
CA VAL A 7 65.42 -35.95 -2.10
C VAL A 7 65.17 -34.78 -1.13
N ILE A 8 64.54 -33.72 -1.60
CA ILE A 8 64.09 -32.61 -0.76
C ILE A 8 62.71 -32.99 -0.21
N HIS A 9 62.65 -33.38 1.06
CA HIS A 9 61.38 -33.45 1.77
C HIS A 9 60.94 -32.02 2.13
N THR A 10 60.00 -31.48 1.36
CA THR A 10 59.28 -30.26 1.72
C THR A 10 58.31 -30.58 2.86
N HIS A 11 58.78 -30.43 4.10
CA HIS A 11 57.88 -30.34 5.25
C HIS A 11 57.12 -29.02 5.15
N ALA A 12 55.87 -29.07 4.68
CA ALA A 12 54.95 -27.96 4.84
C ALA A 12 54.80 -27.69 6.34
N GLY A 13 55.25 -26.52 6.80
CA GLY A 13 55.21 -26.15 8.21
C GLY A 13 53.75 -26.15 8.73
N PRO A 14 53.53 -26.36 10.04
CA PRO A 14 52.20 -26.44 10.65
C PRO A 14 51.29 -25.23 10.36
N ALA A 15 51.88 -24.08 10.03
CA ALA A 15 51.16 -22.89 9.58
C ALA A 15 50.39 -23.06 8.25
N LEU A 16 50.89 -23.87 7.30
CA LEU A 16 50.21 -24.14 6.03
C LEU A 16 49.02 -25.09 6.20
N VAL A 17 49.03 -25.94 7.24
CA VAL A 17 47.95 -26.90 7.53
C VAL A 17 46.79 -26.23 8.28
N ALA A 18 47.09 -25.23 9.13
CA ALA A 18 46.07 -24.51 9.90
C ALA A 18 45.41 -23.34 9.14
N ALA A 19 46.02 -22.85 8.06
CA ALA A 19 45.54 -21.68 7.33
C ALA A 19 44.08 -21.79 6.82
N PRO A 20 43.61 -22.93 6.26
CA PRO A 20 42.21 -23.08 5.85
C PRO A 20 41.22 -23.02 7.03
N ALA A 21 41.59 -23.58 8.18
CA ALA A 21 40.75 -23.56 9.38
C ALA A 21 40.63 -22.13 9.95
N VAL A 22 41.74 -21.40 10.03
CA VAL A 22 41.75 -19.99 10.47
C VAL A 22 40.94 -19.12 9.52
N LEU A 23 41.10 -19.29 8.21
CA LEU A 23 40.31 -18.55 7.22
C LEU A 23 38.81 -18.85 7.36
N THR A 24 38.44 -20.12 7.57
CA THR A 24 37.03 -20.52 7.75
C THR A 24 36.43 -19.87 9.00
N VAL A 25 37.15 -19.91 10.13
CA VAL A 25 36.71 -19.29 11.39
C VAL A 25 36.61 -17.76 11.23
N ALA A 26 37.57 -17.12 10.57
CA ALA A 26 37.54 -15.68 10.33
C ALA A 26 36.37 -15.28 9.42
N ALA A 27 36.12 -16.03 8.34
CA ALA A 27 35.00 -15.79 7.44
C ALA A 27 33.65 -15.99 8.15
N ALA A 28 33.49 -17.09 8.88
CA ALA A 28 32.28 -17.37 9.66
C ALA A 28 32.06 -16.32 10.75
N GLY A 29 33.12 -15.94 11.49
CA GLY A 29 33.07 -14.90 12.51
C GLY A 29 32.69 -13.53 11.94
N THR A 30 33.22 -13.18 10.77
CA THR A 30 32.87 -11.94 10.07
C THR A 30 31.41 -11.97 9.62
N ALA A 31 30.94 -13.08 9.04
CA ALA A 31 29.54 -13.24 8.65
C ALA A 31 28.59 -13.11 9.85
N VAL A 32 28.91 -13.74 10.98
CA VAL A 32 28.14 -13.63 12.23
C VAL A 32 28.14 -12.18 12.73
N ALA A 33 29.29 -11.50 12.74
CA ALA A 33 29.38 -10.10 13.17
C ALA A 33 28.53 -9.17 12.28
N VAL A 34 28.52 -9.39 10.96
CA VAL A 34 27.68 -8.64 10.02
C VAL A 34 26.19 -8.93 10.24
N LEU A 35 25.81 -10.19 10.46
CA LEU A 35 24.43 -10.58 10.74
C LEU A 35 23.93 -9.95 12.06
N LEU A 36 24.70 -10.08 13.14
CA LEU A 36 24.37 -9.47 14.43
C LEU A 36 24.31 -7.94 14.33
N GLY A 37 25.30 -7.32 13.68
CA GLY A 37 25.35 -5.88 13.47
C GLY A 37 24.13 -5.36 12.69
N SER A 38 23.70 -6.07 11.64
CA SER A 38 22.52 -5.68 10.87
C SER A 38 21.22 -5.84 11.67
N LEU A 39 21.06 -6.93 12.42
CA LEU A 39 19.89 -7.15 13.28
C LEU A 39 19.79 -6.14 14.43
N LEU A 40 20.93 -5.68 14.97
CA LEU A 40 20.97 -4.65 16.01
C LEU A 40 20.74 -3.23 15.45
N ALA A 41 21.26 -2.94 14.25
CA ALA A 41 21.11 -1.63 13.63
C ALA A 41 19.70 -1.40 13.06
N ALA A 42 19.04 -2.44 12.54
CA ALA A 42 17.71 -2.35 11.94
C ALA A 42 16.64 -1.69 12.84
N PRO A 43 16.41 -2.12 14.11
CA PRO A 43 15.40 -1.51 14.98
C PRO A 43 15.70 -0.06 15.34
N LEU A 44 16.98 0.33 15.37
CA LEU A 44 17.40 1.71 15.65
C LEU A 44 17.13 2.64 14.46
N ARG A 45 17.24 2.13 13.24
CA ARG A 45 16.95 2.89 12.01
C ARG A 45 15.45 3.00 11.74
N ARG A 46 14.71 1.93 12.02
CA ARG A 46 13.26 1.85 11.81
C ARG A 46 12.62 1.00 12.91
N PRO A 47 12.07 1.62 13.96
CA PRO A 47 11.38 0.86 15.00
C PRO A 47 10.08 0.25 14.46
N ALA A 48 9.38 0.97 13.58
CA ALA A 48 8.13 0.50 12.98
C ALA A 48 8.33 -0.77 12.15
N GLY A 49 7.52 -1.79 12.43
CA GLY A 49 7.56 -3.10 11.78
C GLY A 49 8.79 -3.93 12.14
N SER A 50 9.51 -3.61 13.21
CA SER A 50 10.72 -4.35 13.61
C SER A 50 10.39 -5.61 14.40
N LEU A 51 10.62 -6.78 13.80
CA LEU A 51 10.47 -8.09 14.46
C LEU A 51 11.29 -8.21 15.76
N ALA A 52 12.48 -7.61 15.79
CA ALA A 52 13.33 -7.62 16.99
C ALA A 52 12.64 -6.89 18.16
N LEU A 53 12.02 -5.73 17.90
CA LEU A 53 11.29 -4.98 18.92
C LEU A 53 10.02 -5.73 19.33
N VAL A 54 9.25 -6.28 18.38
CA VAL A 54 8.06 -7.10 18.69
C VAL A 54 8.41 -8.25 19.63
N ASN A 55 9.47 -9.00 19.32
CA ASN A 55 9.91 -10.12 20.14
C ASN A 55 10.43 -9.66 21.51
N THR A 56 11.13 -8.53 21.57
CA THR A 56 11.61 -7.94 22.84
C THR A 56 10.43 -7.52 23.73
N HIS A 57 9.40 -6.88 23.17
CA HIS A 57 8.18 -6.54 23.89
C HIS A 57 7.45 -7.78 24.41
N ARG A 58 7.37 -8.85 23.61
CA ARG A 58 6.79 -10.13 24.05
C ARG A 58 7.58 -10.78 25.19
N LEU A 59 8.91 -10.77 25.13
CA LEU A 59 9.78 -11.32 26.18
C LEU A 59 9.71 -10.53 27.49
N THR A 60 9.52 -9.21 27.39
CA THR A 60 9.43 -8.30 28.55
C THR A 60 8.00 -8.16 29.10
N GLY A 61 7.03 -8.91 28.56
CA GLY A 61 5.64 -8.91 29.02
C GLY A 61 4.82 -7.69 28.58
N GLY A 62 5.34 -6.88 27.65
CA GLY A 62 4.59 -5.76 27.08
C GLY A 62 3.50 -6.22 26.10
N PRO A 63 2.29 -5.63 26.13
CA PRO A 63 1.30 -5.87 25.09
C PRO A 63 1.81 -5.33 23.76
N HIS A 64 1.88 -6.18 22.73
CA HIS A 64 2.28 -5.79 21.38
C HIS A 64 1.56 -6.66 20.34
N CYS A 65 0.93 -6.01 19.37
CA CYS A 65 0.13 -6.60 18.32
C CYS A 65 0.84 -6.72 16.97
N GLY A 66 2.17 -6.63 17.03
CA GLY A 66 3.05 -6.85 15.88
C GLY A 66 2.96 -5.67 14.92
N LEU A 67 2.95 -5.97 13.62
CA LEU A 67 2.85 -4.94 12.59
C LEU A 67 1.54 -4.14 12.67
N GLY A 68 0.48 -4.72 13.24
CA GLY A 68 -0.81 -4.05 13.41
C GLY A 68 -0.76 -2.81 14.31
N ASP A 69 0.23 -2.66 15.20
CA ASP A 69 0.38 -1.44 16.01
C ASP A 69 1.05 -0.29 15.23
N ASP A 70 1.81 -0.64 14.19
CA ASP A 70 2.57 0.32 13.39
C ASP A 70 1.84 0.74 12.10
N ILE A 71 0.76 0.04 11.73
CA ILE A 71 -0.03 0.39 10.56
C ILE A 71 -1.05 1.47 10.91
N GLN A 72 -1.09 2.49 10.05
CA GLN A 72 -2.06 3.57 10.09
C GLN A 72 -3.03 3.42 8.93
N VAL A 73 -4.32 3.47 9.24
CA VAL A 73 -5.41 3.53 8.26
C VAL A 73 -5.77 4.99 8.02
N LEU A 74 -5.76 5.39 6.76
CA LEU A 74 -5.97 6.78 6.35
C LEU A 74 -7.41 6.90 5.86
N THR A 75 -8.30 7.29 6.76
CA THR A 75 -9.73 7.38 6.49
C THR A 75 -10.09 8.71 5.86
N ASP A 76 -10.95 8.65 4.86
CA ASP A 76 -11.47 9.81 4.17
C ASP A 76 -12.59 10.49 5.00
N GLY A 77 -12.59 11.81 5.01
CA GLY A 77 -13.60 12.65 5.63
C GLY A 77 -14.34 13.53 4.62
N PRO A 78 -15.07 14.55 5.10
CA PRO A 78 -15.84 15.45 4.25
C PRO A 78 -15.02 16.11 3.12
N VAL A 79 -15.64 16.21 1.94
CA VAL A 79 -15.09 16.93 0.78
C VAL A 79 -15.08 18.42 1.07
N LEU A 80 -14.00 19.11 0.69
CA LEU A 80 -13.89 20.55 0.92
C LEU A 80 -14.68 21.32 -0.13
N ALA A 81 -15.36 22.37 0.31
CA ALA A 81 -16.08 23.25 -0.59
C ALA A 81 -15.14 24.27 -1.25
N PRO A 82 -15.27 24.53 -2.57
CA PRO A 82 -14.58 25.63 -3.21
C PRO A 82 -15.09 26.95 -2.62
N VAL A 83 -14.20 27.92 -2.48
CA VAL A 83 -14.53 29.30 -2.13
C VAL A 83 -15.06 29.93 -3.42
N GLY A 84 -16.32 30.39 -3.40
CA GLY A 84 -16.97 30.95 -4.59
C GLY A 84 -16.20 32.09 -5.24
N THR A 85 -16.50 32.33 -6.52
CA THR A 85 -15.94 33.38 -7.40
C THR A 85 -16.09 34.82 -6.88
N PHE A 86 -16.88 35.04 -5.83
CA PHE A 86 -17.11 36.35 -5.21
C PHE A 86 -16.13 36.69 -4.07
N GLY A 87 -15.20 35.78 -3.75
CA GLY A 87 -14.05 36.06 -2.89
C GLY A 87 -12.77 36.31 -3.72
N PRO A 88 -11.75 36.99 -3.17
CA PRO A 88 -10.56 37.41 -3.92
C PRO A 88 -9.53 36.29 -4.20
N GLY A 89 -9.98 35.14 -4.71
CA GLY A 89 -9.11 34.08 -5.22
C GLY A 89 -9.07 34.08 -6.75
N PRO A 90 -7.93 33.80 -7.41
CA PRO A 90 -7.94 33.60 -8.86
C PRO A 90 -8.88 32.44 -9.23
N ALA A 91 -9.61 32.63 -10.32
CA ALA A 91 -10.45 31.59 -10.90
C ALA A 91 -9.61 30.36 -11.29
N GLN A 92 -10.28 29.24 -11.47
CA GLN A 92 -9.72 28.03 -12.05
C GLN A 92 -8.95 28.34 -13.34
N GLN A 93 -7.77 27.75 -13.50
CA GLN A 93 -6.94 27.88 -14.70
C GLN A 93 -6.63 26.48 -15.22
N LEU A 94 -7.04 26.21 -16.46
CA LEU A 94 -6.78 24.92 -17.12
C LEU A 94 -6.10 25.16 -18.46
N THR A 95 -5.02 24.44 -18.72
CA THR A 95 -4.37 24.34 -20.02
C THR A 95 -4.02 22.88 -20.23
N GLY A 96 -4.59 22.23 -21.24
CA GLY A 96 -4.40 20.78 -21.45
C GLY A 96 -5.10 19.86 -20.43
N PHE A 97 -5.78 20.42 -19.43
CA PHE A 97 -6.64 19.69 -18.49
C PHE A 97 -8.11 19.97 -18.80
N THR A 98 -8.97 18.96 -18.62
CA THR A 98 -10.43 19.09 -18.74
C THR A 98 -11.08 18.89 -17.37
N ALA A 99 -11.99 19.79 -17.00
CA ALA A 99 -12.81 19.60 -15.80
C ALA A 99 -13.82 18.46 -16.00
N MET A 100 -14.05 17.66 -14.95
CA MET A 100 -14.96 16.50 -14.95
C MET A 100 -14.63 15.39 -15.96
N ALA A 101 -13.47 15.45 -16.61
CA ALA A 101 -13.03 14.47 -17.61
C ALA A 101 -11.49 14.38 -17.64
N GLY A 102 -10.93 13.78 -18.69
CA GLY A 102 -9.48 13.69 -18.88
C GLY A 102 -8.79 12.60 -18.05
N PHE A 103 -9.51 11.51 -17.76
CA PHE A 103 -9.01 10.33 -17.05
C PHE A 103 -9.21 9.07 -17.91
N ASP A 104 -8.51 7.99 -17.57
CA ASP A 104 -8.67 6.69 -18.25
C ASP A 104 -10.03 6.07 -17.90
N PRO A 105 -10.96 5.91 -18.87
CA PRO A 105 -12.30 5.38 -18.60
C PRO A 105 -12.30 3.90 -18.17
N ALA A 106 -11.21 3.15 -18.41
CA ALA A 106 -11.06 1.79 -17.89
C ALA A 106 -10.87 1.77 -16.37
N TYR A 107 -10.47 2.90 -15.77
CA TYR A 107 -10.28 3.09 -14.34
C TYR A 107 -11.11 4.30 -13.89
N PRO A 108 -12.44 4.15 -13.74
CA PRO A 108 -13.31 5.26 -13.39
C PRO A 108 -12.95 5.86 -12.02
N PRO A 109 -13.22 7.16 -11.81
CA PRO A 109 -13.00 7.83 -10.54
C PRO A 109 -13.81 7.18 -9.40
N PRO A 110 -13.43 7.41 -8.12
CA PRO A 110 -14.06 6.73 -6.99
C PRO A 110 -15.58 6.95 -6.91
N ASP A 111 -16.03 8.15 -7.27
CA ASP A 111 -17.43 8.50 -7.47
C ASP A 111 -17.65 9.03 -8.90
N PRO A 112 -18.87 8.95 -9.46
CA PRO A 112 -19.21 9.62 -10.71
C PRO A 112 -18.79 11.11 -10.70
N PRO A 113 -18.25 11.65 -11.81
CA PRO A 113 -17.88 13.07 -11.89
C PRO A 113 -19.02 13.99 -11.43
N GLY A 114 -18.71 14.93 -10.53
CA GLY A 114 -19.68 15.85 -9.94
C GLY A 114 -20.34 15.34 -8.65
N THR A 115 -19.97 14.15 -8.16
CA THR A 115 -20.53 13.57 -6.93
C THR A 115 -19.44 13.12 -5.96
N GLY A 116 -19.77 13.04 -4.67
CA GLY A 116 -18.89 12.51 -3.63
C GLY A 116 -17.49 13.14 -3.67
N VAL A 117 -16.44 12.31 -3.58
CA VAL A 117 -15.04 12.75 -3.63
C VAL A 117 -14.64 13.27 -5.02
N SER A 118 -15.41 12.94 -6.06
CA SER A 118 -15.25 13.40 -7.45
C SER A 118 -16.10 14.64 -7.76
N ALA A 119 -16.64 15.33 -6.75
CA ALA A 119 -17.40 16.57 -6.92
C ALA A 119 -16.63 17.61 -7.73
N GLU A 120 -15.32 17.66 -7.50
CA GLU A 120 -14.36 18.38 -8.33
C GLU A 120 -13.36 17.36 -8.89
N LEU A 121 -12.99 17.50 -10.16
CA LEU A 121 -12.12 16.57 -10.88
C LEU A 121 -11.53 17.26 -12.10
N TRP A 122 -10.26 17.01 -12.36
CA TRP A 122 -9.56 17.48 -13.55
C TRP A 122 -8.58 16.43 -14.03
N GLY A 123 -8.48 16.26 -15.34
CA GLY A 123 -7.50 15.34 -15.90
C GLY A 123 -6.92 15.79 -17.24
N SER A 124 -5.70 15.34 -17.53
CA SER A 124 -4.94 15.70 -18.73
C SER A 124 -5.04 14.70 -19.87
N LEU A 125 -5.67 13.53 -19.69
CA LEU A 125 -5.81 12.51 -20.74
C LEU A 125 -6.91 12.91 -21.73
N VAL A 126 -6.60 13.86 -22.62
CA VAL A 126 -7.56 14.47 -23.56
C VAL A 126 -7.05 14.29 -24.98
N GLY A 127 -7.79 13.57 -25.82
CA GLY A 127 -7.41 13.36 -27.22
C GLY A 127 -6.24 12.39 -27.43
N GLY A 128 -5.82 11.66 -26.38
CA GLY A 128 -4.76 10.67 -26.41
C GLY A 128 -3.60 11.02 -25.46
N PRO A 129 -2.51 10.25 -25.45
CA PRO A 129 -1.48 10.36 -24.42
C PRO A 129 -0.47 11.49 -24.56
N GLN A 130 -0.56 12.32 -25.60
CA GLN A 130 0.46 13.33 -25.90
C GLN A 130 0.06 14.75 -25.44
N SER A 131 -1.05 14.90 -24.72
CA SER A 131 -1.52 16.18 -24.22
C SER A 131 -0.78 16.58 -22.95
N THR A 132 0.15 17.53 -23.07
CA THR A 132 0.78 18.19 -21.91
C THR A 132 -0.09 19.35 -21.43
N GLY A 133 0.12 19.79 -20.19
CA GLY A 133 -0.71 20.84 -19.62
C GLY A 133 -0.36 21.25 -18.20
N SER A 134 -1.10 22.23 -17.71
CA SER A 134 -1.10 22.59 -16.29
C SER A 134 -2.49 22.98 -15.84
N MET A 135 -2.77 22.74 -14.56
CA MET A 135 -3.99 23.20 -13.90
C MET A 135 -3.68 23.87 -12.56
N THR A 136 -4.51 24.86 -12.24
CA THR A 136 -4.65 25.42 -10.90
C THR A 136 -6.13 25.42 -10.56
N SER A 137 -6.52 24.68 -9.52
CA SER A 137 -7.90 24.65 -9.05
C SER A 137 -8.27 25.94 -8.30
N PRO A 138 -9.56 26.20 -8.06
CA PRO A 138 -9.99 27.22 -7.11
C PRO A 138 -9.41 26.97 -5.71
N TRP A 139 -9.48 27.98 -4.85
CA TRP A 139 -9.22 27.79 -3.43
C TRP A 139 -10.38 27.07 -2.74
N PHE A 140 -10.06 26.14 -1.86
CA PHE A 140 -10.99 25.39 -1.01
C PHE A 140 -10.87 25.84 0.44
N ARG A 141 -11.96 25.82 1.19
CA ARG A 141 -11.94 26.13 2.63
C ARG A 141 -11.32 24.97 3.38
N LEU A 142 -10.27 25.24 4.16
CA LEU A 142 -9.56 24.26 4.96
C LEU A 142 -9.82 24.52 6.45
N PRO A 143 -10.47 23.60 7.19
CA PRO A 143 -10.55 23.67 8.64
C PRO A 143 -9.16 23.60 9.30
N PRO A 144 -8.95 24.27 10.44
CA PRO A 144 -7.67 24.25 11.15
C PRO A 144 -7.34 22.84 11.67
N ALA A 145 -6.04 22.54 11.77
CA ALA A 145 -5.52 21.27 12.31
C ALA A 145 -6.04 20.00 11.61
N SER A 146 -6.36 20.11 10.32
CA SER A 146 -6.88 19.00 9.52
C SER A 146 -5.85 18.39 8.58
N GLY A 147 -5.85 17.06 8.48
CA GLY A 147 -5.23 16.35 7.36
C GLY A 147 -6.05 16.51 6.09
N VAL A 148 -5.41 16.37 4.94
CA VAL A 148 -6.04 16.52 3.62
C VAL A 148 -5.64 15.41 2.67
N ALA A 149 -6.55 15.00 1.81
CA ALA A 149 -6.31 14.03 0.75
C ALA A 149 -6.94 14.45 -0.57
N VAL A 150 -6.39 13.92 -1.65
CA VAL A 150 -6.96 13.94 -3.00
C VAL A 150 -6.88 12.53 -3.57
N SER A 151 -7.82 12.19 -4.45
CA SER A 151 -7.69 10.98 -5.25
C SER A 151 -6.94 11.33 -6.52
N VAL A 152 -5.96 10.52 -6.90
CA VAL A 152 -5.12 10.71 -8.07
C VAL A 152 -5.13 9.46 -8.94
N SER A 153 -5.06 9.66 -10.25
CA SER A 153 -4.86 8.63 -11.26
C SER A 153 -3.84 9.15 -12.28
N GLY A 154 -3.07 8.26 -12.90
CA GLY A 154 -1.91 8.61 -13.68
C GLY A 154 -0.64 8.88 -12.85
N ARG A 155 0.39 9.40 -13.51
CA ARG A 155 1.73 9.62 -12.96
C ARG A 155 1.85 10.98 -12.29
N THR A 156 2.47 11.03 -11.11
CA THR A 156 2.72 12.27 -10.37
C THR A 156 4.21 12.65 -10.35
N ASP A 157 5.00 12.01 -11.20
CA ASP A 157 6.46 12.07 -11.30
C ASP A 157 6.93 12.03 -12.77
N ARG A 158 8.25 11.94 -12.97
CA ARG A 158 8.90 11.82 -14.29
C ARG A 158 8.45 12.87 -15.31
N GLY A 159 8.37 14.12 -14.87
CA GLY A 159 7.87 15.25 -15.66
C GLY A 159 6.56 15.78 -15.10
N ASN A 160 5.65 14.88 -14.73
CA ASN A 160 4.40 15.25 -14.08
C ASN A 160 4.64 15.70 -12.65
N LYS A 161 3.78 16.62 -12.19
CA LYS A 161 3.84 17.18 -10.84
C LYS A 161 2.44 17.40 -10.31
N LEU A 162 2.26 17.10 -9.03
CA LEU A 162 1.06 17.42 -8.27
C LEU A 162 1.49 18.02 -6.94
N VAL A 163 1.01 19.23 -6.64
CA VAL A 163 1.29 19.93 -5.39
C VAL A 163 0.02 20.49 -4.78
N LEU A 164 -0.01 20.51 -3.45
CA LEU A 164 -1.03 21.19 -2.65
C LEU A 164 -0.46 22.53 -2.20
N GLU A 165 -1.08 23.61 -2.63
CA GLU A 165 -0.71 24.97 -2.24
C GLU A 165 -1.63 25.44 -1.13
N PHE A 166 -1.04 25.98 -0.07
CA PHE A 166 -1.74 26.44 1.12
C PHE A 166 -1.70 27.95 1.20
N GLY A 167 -2.75 28.51 1.78
CA GLY A 167 -2.84 29.95 1.97
C GLY A 167 -3.70 30.33 3.16
N ARG A 168 -3.66 31.63 3.44
CA ARG A 168 -4.47 32.28 4.46
C ARG A 168 -5.34 33.35 3.83
N ALA A 169 -6.63 33.32 4.10
CA ALA A 169 -7.55 34.35 3.67
C ALA A 169 -7.20 35.72 4.27
N ARG A 170 -7.34 36.75 3.43
CA ARG A 170 -7.20 38.17 3.71
C ARG A 170 -8.35 38.92 3.05
N TYR A 171 -8.58 40.17 3.46
CA TYR A 171 -9.64 41.02 2.92
C TYR A 171 -9.64 41.10 1.38
N ALA A 172 -8.45 41.18 0.78
CA ALA A 172 -8.27 41.33 -0.67
C ALA A 172 -7.65 40.10 -1.36
N GLY A 173 -7.55 38.95 -0.68
CA GLY A 173 -7.02 37.75 -1.33
C GLY A 173 -6.74 36.55 -0.47
N VAL A 174 -5.96 35.62 -1.05
CA VAL A 174 -5.31 34.55 -0.31
C VAL A 174 -3.80 34.81 -0.33
N THR A 175 -3.20 34.99 0.85
CA THR A 175 -1.74 35.01 0.97
C THR A 175 -1.24 33.58 0.99
N THR A 176 -0.32 33.23 0.10
CA THR A 176 0.26 31.89 0.03
C THR A 176 1.18 31.65 1.23
N LEU A 177 1.08 30.48 1.84
CA LEU A 177 1.89 30.07 2.99
C LEU A 177 2.91 28.98 2.61
N GLY A 178 2.76 28.37 1.44
CA GLY A 178 3.70 27.42 0.90
C GLY A 178 3.03 26.30 0.10
N VAL A 179 3.87 25.45 -0.48
CA VAL A 179 3.46 24.26 -1.22
C VAL A 179 3.94 23.00 -0.51
N ARG A 180 3.21 21.90 -0.71
CA ARG A 180 3.59 20.56 -0.25
C ARG A 180 3.31 19.57 -1.37
N VAL A 181 4.16 18.56 -1.45
CA VAL A 181 3.99 17.42 -2.36
C VAL A 181 3.46 16.26 -1.53
N PRO A 182 2.22 15.79 -1.77
CA PRO A 182 1.74 14.58 -1.12
C PRO A 182 2.65 13.39 -1.47
N TYR A 183 2.89 12.52 -0.49
CA TYR A 183 3.61 11.29 -0.76
C TYR A 183 2.75 10.35 -1.62
N ASP A 184 3.33 9.83 -2.68
CA ASP A 184 2.69 8.89 -3.60
C ASP A 184 3.57 7.64 -3.74
N ARG A 185 3.12 6.55 -3.10
CA ARG A 185 3.85 5.27 -3.06
C ARG A 185 4.11 4.68 -4.45
N VAL A 186 3.27 5.02 -5.43
CA VAL A 186 3.37 4.43 -6.77
C VAL A 186 4.59 4.98 -7.52
N ARG A 187 5.09 6.18 -7.20
CA ARG A 187 6.30 6.77 -7.81
C ARG A 187 7.52 5.83 -7.78
N LEU A 188 7.66 5.04 -6.72
CA LEU A 188 8.84 4.19 -6.52
C LEU A 188 8.75 2.84 -7.25
N ASN A 189 7.57 2.42 -7.70
CA ASN A 189 7.32 1.05 -8.16
C ASN A 189 6.85 0.97 -9.62
N GLN A 190 6.98 2.04 -10.42
CA GLN A 190 6.48 2.07 -11.79
C GLN A 190 7.30 1.24 -12.80
N ASP A 191 8.47 0.70 -12.42
CA ASP A 191 9.40 0.03 -13.35
C ASP A 191 9.51 -1.50 -13.16
N HIS A 192 8.80 -2.11 -12.20
CA HIS A 192 9.23 -3.43 -11.71
C HIS A 192 8.17 -4.38 -11.14
N LEU A 193 6.98 -4.46 -11.75
CA LEU A 193 5.99 -5.48 -11.37
C LEU A 193 5.39 -6.17 -12.61
N ASP A 194 5.23 -7.49 -12.54
CA ASP A 194 4.40 -8.26 -13.46
C ASP A 194 2.93 -7.87 -13.22
N GLY A 195 2.32 -7.06 -14.09
CA GLY A 195 0.94 -6.63 -13.95
C GLY A 195 0.64 -5.28 -14.62
N PRO A 196 -0.64 -4.84 -14.65
CA PRO A 196 -0.97 -3.51 -15.13
C PRO A 196 -0.35 -2.44 -14.22
N PRO A 197 0.09 -1.31 -14.77
CA PRO A 197 0.76 -0.28 -13.99
C PRO A 197 -0.13 0.30 -12.87
N ASP A 198 0.39 0.29 -11.64
CA ASP A 198 -0.29 0.77 -10.42
C ASP A 198 -0.70 2.24 -10.46
N TYR A 199 -0.22 3.02 -11.44
CA TYR A 199 -0.58 4.44 -11.55
C TYR A 199 -1.95 4.68 -12.20
N ARG A 200 -2.51 3.72 -12.95
CA ARG A 200 -3.80 3.90 -13.64
C ARG A 200 -5.00 3.84 -12.68
N PRO A 201 -5.10 2.89 -11.74
CA PRO A 201 -6.16 2.94 -10.74
C PRO A 201 -6.11 4.21 -9.89
N TRP A 202 -7.28 4.69 -9.49
CA TRP A 202 -7.38 5.82 -8.57
C TRP A 202 -6.88 5.44 -7.18
N ARG A 203 -6.05 6.30 -6.59
CA ARG A 203 -5.48 6.12 -5.25
C ARG A 203 -5.52 7.40 -4.45
N SER A 204 -5.70 7.27 -3.14
CA SER A 204 -5.74 8.40 -2.21
C SER A 204 -4.33 8.78 -1.76
N ILE A 205 -3.90 10.01 -2.06
CA ILE A 205 -2.65 10.60 -1.57
C ILE A 205 -2.95 11.88 -0.80
N GLY A 206 -2.10 12.24 0.15
CA GLY A 206 -2.43 13.34 1.04
C GLY A 206 -1.32 13.73 2.01
N LEU A 207 -1.71 14.58 2.95
CA LEU A 207 -0.85 15.14 3.99
C LEU A 207 -1.56 15.01 5.33
N ASP A 208 -0.79 14.71 6.37
CA ASP A 208 -1.29 14.75 7.73
C ASP A 208 -1.45 16.18 8.21
N ALA A 209 -2.27 16.38 9.25
CA ALA A 209 -2.48 17.69 9.86
C ALA A 209 -1.15 18.38 10.26
N ALA A 210 -0.16 17.62 10.73
CA ALA A 210 1.15 18.14 11.12
C ALA A 210 2.00 18.65 9.94
N GLN A 211 1.70 18.23 8.71
CA GLN A 211 2.43 18.64 7.50
C GLN A 211 1.84 19.92 6.87
N VAL A 212 0.60 20.25 7.23
CA VAL A 212 -0.11 21.44 6.77
C VAL A 212 0.51 22.69 7.43
N PRO A 213 0.85 23.74 6.65
CA PRO A 213 1.41 24.97 7.21
C PRO A 213 0.52 25.59 8.29
N ASN A 214 1.14 25.99 9.40
CA ASN A 214 0.44 26.60 10.52
C ASN A 214 -0.39 27.81 10.08
N GLY A 215 -1.68 27.76 10.42
CA GLY A 215 -2.59 28.87 10.15
C GLY A 215 -3.10 28.97 8.72
N ALA A 216 -2.87 27.96 7.88
CA ALA A 216 -3.55 27.81 6.61
C ALA A 216 -5.05 27.57 6.83
N ASP A 217 -5.89 28.33 6.12
CA ASP A 217 -7.34 28.14 6.07
C ASP A 217 -7.85 28.00 4.62
N ARG A 218 -6.91 27.97 3.66
CA ARG A 218 -7.16 27.74 2.24
C ARG A 218 -6.19 26.70 1.70
N ILE A 219 -6.68 25.87 0.79
CA ILE A 219 -5.89 24.91 0.01
C ILE A 219 -6.33 24.95 -1.45
N ARG A 220 -5.40 24.83 -2.38
CA ARG A 220 -5.70 24.57 -3.79
C ARG A 220 -4.73 23.54 -4.36
N ILE A 221 -5.11 22.97 -5.49
CA ILE A 221 -4.35 21.96 -6.19
C ILE A 221 -3.67 22.62 -7.39
N ARG A 222 -2.40 22.31 -7.59
CA ARG A 222 -1.67 22.65 -8.80
C ARG A 222 -1.06 21.39 -9.39
N SER A 223 -1.30 21.19 -10.67
CA SER A 223 -0.83 20.01 -11.38
C SER A 223 -0.17 20.41 -12.70
N VAL A 224 0.81 19.63 -13.10
CA VAL A 224 1.50 19.75 -14.40
C VAL A 224 1.59 18.36 -14.99
N ASP A 225 1.19 18.26 -16.25
CA ASP A 225 1.52 17.16 -17.14
C ASP A 225 2.60 17.67 -18.11
N ALA A 226 3.80 17.12 -18.05
CA ALA A 226 4.91 17.54 -18.88
C ALA A 226 5.50 16.38 -19.70
N THR A 227 4.72 15.32 -19.89
CA THR A 227 5.17 14.12 -20.61
C THR A 227 4.35 13.90 -21.87
N THR A 228 5.01 13.35 -22.89
CA THR A 228 4.40 13.01 -24.19
C THR A 228 4.36 11.51 -24.42
N ASP A 229 4.72 10.73 -23.39
CA ASP A 229 4.68 9.27 -23.42
C ASP A 229 3.25 8.74 -23.19
N PRO A 230 2.90 7.55 -23.72
CA PRO A 230 1.57 6.93 -23.60
C PRO A 230 0.96 6.85 -22.19
N ASP A 231 1.82 6.89 -21.18
CA ASP A 231 1.46 6.71 -19.78
C ASP A 231 1.63 8.00 -18.96
N GLY A 232 1.99 9.09 -19.63
CA GLY A 232 2.39 10.36 -19.07
C GLY A 232 1.25 11.28 -18.62
N TRP A 233 0.06 10.76 -18.32
CA TRP A 233 -1.08 11.60 -17.96
C TRP A 233 -1.32 11.67 -16.45
N LEU A 234 -2.18 12.58 -16.01
CA LEU A 234 -2.54 12.81 -14.62
C LEU A 234 -4.00 13.28 -14.50
N ALA A 235 -4.76 12.66 -13.60
CA ALA A 235 -6.06 13.13 -13.16
C ALA A 235 -6.12 13.23 -11.63
N VAL A 236 -6.85 14.22 -11.11
CA VAL A 236 -6.95 14.50 -9.68
C VAL A 236 -8.33 15.01 -9.30
N THR A 237 -8.83 14.58 -8.14
CA THR A 237 -10.10 15.08 -7.57
C THR A 237 -9.88 16.32 -6.70
N GLY A 238 -10.99 16.97 -6.30
CA GLY A 238 -10.99 17.97 -5.24
C GLY A 238 -10.43 17.45 -3.92
N PRO A 239 -9.97 18.36 -3.03
CA PRO A 239 -9.45 17.98 -1.74
C PRO A 239 -10.59 17.61 -0.77
N ARG A 240 -10.30 16.66 0.11
CA ARG A 240 -11.16 16.25 1.23
C ARG A 240 -10.36 16.17 2.51
N LEU A 241 -11.06 16.15 3.64
CA LEU A 241 -10.43 15.90 4.94
C LEU A 241 -9.91 14.47 5.01
N ARG A 242 -8.82 14.29 5.74
CA ARG A 242 -8.24 12.98 6.07
C ARG A 242 -7.99 12.90 7.56
N SER A 243 -8.33 11.75 8.14
CA SER A 243 -7.94 11.36 9.49
C SER A 243 -7.08 10.10 9.46
N VAL A 244 -6.37 9.87 10.57
CA VAL A 244 -5.50 8.71 10.75
C VAL A 244 -6.05 7.91 11.91
N VAL A 245 -6.33 6.63 11.67
CA VAL A 245 -6.85 5.68 12.67
C VAL A 245 -5.85 4.53 12.80
N GLY A 246 -5.64 4.01 14.01
CA GLY A 246 -4.79 2.84 14.21
C GLY A 246 -5.37 1.61 13.53
N PHE A 247 -4.55 0.74 12.96
CA PHE A 247 -5.04 -0.45 12.26
C PHE A 247 -5.85 -1.40 13.14
N ASN A 248 -5.40 -1.68 14.37
CA ASN A 248 -6.15 -2.52 15.31
C ASN A 248 -7.49 -1.88 15.72
N GLU A 249 -7.52 -0.57 15.92
CA GLU A 249 -8.75 0.18 16.18
C GLU A 249 -9.70 0.11 14.98
N PHE A 250 -9.16 0.28 13.77
CA PHE A 250 -9.93 0.15 12.54
C PHE A 250 -10.49 -1.28 12.40
N LEU A 251 -9.74 -2.32 12.72
CA LEU A 251 -10.26 -3.69 12.61
C LEU A 251 -11.21 -4.10 13.75
N ALA A 252 -11.35 -3.29 14.80
CA ALA A 252 -12.25 -3.59 15.90
C ALA A 252 -13.70 -3.78 15.38
N GLY A 253 -14.23 -4.98 15.56
CA GLY A 253 -15.58 -5.34 15.11
C GLY A 253 -15.73 -5.60 13.61
N ARG A 254 -14.63 -5.66 12.84
CA ARG A 254 -14.66 -6.00 11.39
C ARG A 254 -14.22 -7.44 11.15
N GLY A 255 -14.85 -8.12 10.20
CA GLY A 255 -14.41 -9.43 9.72
C GLY A 255 -15.55 -10.42 9.38
N PRO A 256 -15.22 -11.66 8.98
CA PRO A 256 -13.91 -12.29 9.09
C PRO A 256 -12.81 -11.67 8.24
N VAL A 257 -11.58 -11.84 8.73
CA VAL A 257 -10.37 -11.34 8.09
C VAL A 257 -9.65 -12.48 7.38
N LEU A 258 -9.40 -12.32 6.09
CA LEU A 258 -8.42 -13.11 5.36
C LEU A 258 -7.07 -12.41 5.44
N VAL A 259 -6.11 -13.01 6.13
CA VAL A 259 -4.74 -12.52 6.18
C VAL A 259 -3.88 -13.35 5.24
N SER A 260 -3.09 -12.67 4.41
CA SER A 260 -2.15 -13.35 3.52
C SER A 260 -1.11 -14.13 4.33
N TRP A 261 -0.87 -15.37 3.91
CA TRP A 261 -0.05 -16.32 4.67
C TRP A 261 1.39 -15.85 4.95
N PRO A 262 2.12 -15.16 4.05
CA PRO A 262 3.52 -14.76 4.32
C PRO A 262 3.63 -13.71 5.41
N GLN A 263 2.53 -13.08 5.80
CA GLN A 263 2.49 -12.04 6.84
C GLN A 263 1.63 -12.42 8.04
N ALA A 264 1.00 -13.60 8.06
CA ALA A 264 0.07 -13.98 9.13
C ALA A 264 0.70 -13.90 10.53
N PHE A 265 1.99 -14.26 10.65
CA PHE A 265 2.75 -14.18 11.90
C PHE A 265 3.07 -12.75 12.37
N LEU A 266 2.90 -11.75 11.50
CA LEU A 266 3.08 -10.34 11.83
C LEU A 266 1.88 -9.75 12.59
N PHE A 267 0.74 -10.45 12.62
CA PHE A 267 -0.51 -9.97 13.23
C PHE A 267 -1.02 -10.89 14.35
N PRO A 268 -0.26 -11.07 15.45
CA PRO A 268 -0.62 -12.00 16.54
C PRO A 268 -1.92 -11.63 17.29
N CYS A 269 -2.35 -10.37 17.19
CA CYS A 269 -3.61 -9.89 17.79
C CYS A 269 -4.80 -9.97 16.85
N LEU A 270 -4.61 -10.33 15.58
CA LEU A 270 -5.74 -10.48 14.68
C LEU A 270 -6.70 -11.53 15.23
N ARG A 271 -8.00 -11.20 15.21
CA ARG A 271 -9.09 -12.06 15.64
C ARG A 271 -10.08 -12.19 14.49
N ASN A 272 -11.02 -13.14 14.62
CA ASN A 272 -12.05 -13.37 13.62
C ASN A 272 -11.43 -13.68 12.23
N ILE A 273 -10.41 -14.53 12.19
CA ILE A 273 -9.79 -14.94 10.92
C ILE A 273 -10.75 -15.89 10.20
N VAL A 274 -10.91 -15.72 8.89
CA VAL A 274 -11.80 -16.54 8.08
C VAL A 274 -11.32 -17.99 8.04
N GLY A 275 -12.25 -18.93 8.20
CA GLY A 275 -11.97 -20.36 8.23
C GLY A 275 -12.34 -21.07 6.93
N VAL A 276 -11.78 -22.26 6.77
CA VAL A 276 -12.24 -23.28 5.81
C VAL A 276 -12.72 -24.46 6.64
N GLY A 277 -13.93 -24.94 6.37
CA GLY A 277 -14.54 -26.04 7.08
C GLY A 277 -15.58 -26.73 6.20
N ASP A 278 -15.67 -28.06 6.32
CA ASP A 278 -16.73 -28.83 5.68
C ASP A 278 -16.83 -28.66 4.14
N GLY A 279 -15.66 -28.50 3.49
CA GLY A 279 -15.55 -28.28 2.06
C GLY A 279 -15.87 -26.85 1.60
N LEU A 280 -16.18 -25.93 2.52
CA LEU A 280 -16.53 -24.54 2.22
C LEU A 280 -15.50 -23.57 2.80
N ALA A 281 -15.17 -22.54 2.03
CA ALA A 281 -14.39 -21.40 2.49
C ALA A 281 -15.33 -20.28 2.91
N GLY A 282 -15.14 -19.72 4.11
CA GLY A 282 -15.91 -18.56 4.55
C GLY A 282 -15.66 -17.33 3.67
N ALA A 283 -16.64 -16.44 3.57
CA ALA A 283 -16.51 -15.17 2.86
C ALA A 283 -15.87 -14.09 3.77
N PRO A 284 -14.63 -13.65 3.50
CA PRO A 284 -14.01 -12.60 4.30
C PRO A 284 -14.58 -11.21 3.96
N GLN A 285 -14.68 -10.35 4.97
CA GLN A 285 -15.03 -8.93 4.80
C GLN A 285 -13.80 -8.04 4.71
N VAL A 286 -12.68 -8.52 5.24
CA VAL A 286 -11.41 -7.81 5.27
C VAL A 286 -10.36 -8.72 4.67
N VAL A 287 -9.53 -8.19 3.78
CA VAL A 287 -8.39 -8.89 3.21
C VAL A 287 -7.12 -8.10 3.48
N ILE A 288 -6.11 -8.76 4.05
CA ILE A 288 -4.79 -8.20 4.27
C ILE A 288 -3.83 -8.87 3.29
N GLU A 289 -3.36 -8.13 2.30
CA GLU A 289 -2.44 -8.60 1.27
C GLU A 289 -1.00 -8.30 1.63
N ALA A 290 -0.08 -9.18 1.23
CA ALA A 290 1.35 -8.92 1.36
C ALA A 290 1.77 -7.77 0.41
N PRO A 291 2.98 -7.22 0.53
CA PRO A 291 3.42 -6.17 -0.38
C PRO A 291 3.35 -6.64 -1.85
N ARG A 292 3.17 -5.69 -2.77
CA ARG A 292 2.82 -6.00 -4.17
C ARG A 292 3.89 -6.85 -4.86
N ARG A 293 5.16 -6.67 -4.49
CA ARG A 293 6.30 -7.46 -5.00
C ARG A 293 6.16 -8.94 -4.67
N GLU A 294 5.51 -9.26 -3.56
CA GLU A 294 5.21 -10.62 -3.11
C GLU A 294 3.78 -11.05 -3.49
N GLY A 295 3.10 -10.30 -4.38
CA GLY A 295 1.72 -10.53 -4.76
C GLY A 295 1.44 -11.95 -5.26
N ARG A 296 2.34 -12.53 -6.06
CA ARG A 296 2.22 -13.94 -6.51
C ARG A 296 2.26 -14.93 -5.35
N LEU A 297 3.11 -14.69 -4.35
CA LEU A 297 3.23 -15.50 -3.14
C LEU A 297 1.97 -15.36 -2.27
N SER A 298 1.47 -14.12 -2.14
CA SER A 298 0.22 -13.80 -1.44
C SER A 298 -0.98 -14.51 -2.06
N ALA A 299 -1.02 -14.52 -3.40
CA ALA A 299 -2.16 -14.96 -4.18
C ALA A 299 -2.46 -16.46 -4.07
N VAL A 300 -1.53 -17.32 -3.60
CA VAL A 300 -1.73 -18.79 -3.46
C VAL A 300 -3.06 -19.14 -2.78
N THR A 301 -3.52 -18.33 -1.82
CA THR A 301 -4.78 -18.58 -1.10
C THR A 301 -6.04 -18.10 -1.83
N THR A 302 -5.89 -17.25 -2.85
CA THR A 302 -6.97 -16.52 -3.55
C THR A 302 -6.93 -16.68 -5.07
N ALA A 303 -5.99 -17.45 -5.61
CA ALA A 303 -5.81 -17.65 -7.03
C ALA A 303 -6.38 -19.01 -7.44
N GLN A 304 -7.31 -19.00 -8.40
CA GLN A 304 -8.01 -20.20 -8.85
C GLN A 304 -7.08 -21.18 -9.57
N ASP A 305 -6.14 -20.66 -10.37
CA ASP A 305 -5.11 -21.43 -11.08
C ASP A 305 -4.10 -22.10 -10.14
N GLN A 306 -4.06 -21.70 -8.87
CA GLN A 306 -3.21 -22.27 -7.83
C GLN A 306 -3.99 -23.14 -6.82
N GLY A 307 -5.30 -23.33 -7.03
CA GLY A 307 -6.16 -24.09 -6.13
C GLY A 307 -6.44 -23.41 -4.78
N GLY A 308 -6.37 -22.07 -4.73
CA GLY A 308 -6.57 -21.31 -3.50
C GLY A 308 -7.97 -21.50 -2.90
N ALA A 309 -8.03 -21.81 -1.61
CA ALA A 309 -9.30 -22.07 -0.90
C ALA A 309 -10.27 -20.88 -0.94
N PHE A 310 -9.75 -19.65 -1.00
CA PHE A 310 -10.53 -18.41 -1.09
C PHE A 310 -10.56 -17.83 -2.50
N ALA A 311 -10.31 -18.64 -3.53
CA ALA A 311 -10.19 -18.16 -4.91
C ALA A 311 -11.41 -17.40 -5.43
N ALA A 312 -12.61 -17.76 -4.95
CA ALA A 312 -13.86 -17.09 -5.31
C ALA A 312 -13.89 -15.59 -5.03
N ILE A 313 -13.06 -15.10 -4.09
CA ILE A 313 -13.04 -13.68 -3.72
C ILE A 313 -12.55 -12.75 -4.84
N ARG A 314 -11.78 -13.25 -5.80
CA ARG A 314 -11.24 -12.43 -6.90
C ARG A 314 -12.22 -12.25 -8.05
N PRO A 315 -12.83 -13.32 -8.61
CA PRO A 315 -13.80 -13.15 -9.69
C PRO A 315 -15.17 -12.68 -9.20
N PHE A 316 -15.57 -13.02 -7.97
CA PHE A 316 -16.92 -12.72 -7.46
C PHE A 316 -16.95 -11.65 -6.36
N GLY A 317 -15.83 -11.42 -5.67
CA GLY A 317 -15.76 -10.40 -4.63
C GLY A 317 -15.54 -9.00 -5.19
N ARG A 318 -16.13 -8.00 -4.54
CA ARG A 318 -15.84 -6.58 -4.80
C ARG A 318 -14.93 -6.05 -3.70
N LEU A 319 -13.63 -6.05 -3.96
CA LEU A 319 -12.62 -5.60 -3.00
C LEU A 319 -12.20 -4.16 -3.27
N TYR A 320 -12.18 -3.35 -2.22
CA TYR A 320 -11.77 -1.95 -2.26
C TYR A 320 -10.57 -1.76 -1.35
N GLU A 321 -9.46 -1.29 -1.92
CA GLU A 321 -8.28 -0.99 -1.13
C GLU A 321 -8.50 0.26 -0.28
N ILE A 322 -8.27 0.10 1.02
CA ILE A 322 -8.28 1.20 1.99
C ILE A 322 -6.87 1.78 2.07
N PRO A 323 -6.71 3.11 1.94
CA PRO A 323 -5.41 3.74 2.04
C PRO A 323 -4.78 3.49 3.42
N THR A 324 -3.59 2.91 3.43
CA THR A 324 -2.83 2.58 4.65
C THR A 324 -1.36 2.90 4.45
N ARG A 325 -0.63 3.02 5.57
CA ARG A 325 0.83 3.19 5.57
C ARG A 325 1.44 2.65 6.85
N LEU A 326 2.74 2.40 6.81
CA LEU A 326 3.54 2.22 8.01
C LEU A 326 3.79 3.59 8.67
N ALA A 327 3.54 3.70 9.97
CA ALA A 327 3.70 4.94 10.72
C ALA A 327 5.11 5.52 10.57
N GLY A 328 5.21 6.79 10.18
CA GLY A 328 6.50 7.47 9.94
C GLY A 328 7.26 7.02 8.69
N HIS A 329 6.82 5.96 8.01
CA HIS A 329 7.53 5.33 6.88
C HIS A 329 6.56 5.03 5.72
N PRO A 330 5.93 6.06 5.11
CA PRO A 330 5.00 5.87 4.01
C PRO A 330 5.66 5.26 2.75
N ASP A 331 7.00 5.28 2.70
CA ASP A 331 7.83 4.67 1.67
C ASP A 331 7.96 3.15 1.74
N VAL A 332 7.58 2.56 2.86
CA VAL A 332 7.63 1.12 3.06
C VAL A 332 6.30 0.52 2.63
N ASP A 333 6.33 -0.30 1.57
CA ASP A 333 5.19 -1.15 1.22
C ASP A 333 5.09 -2.29 2.22
N TRP A 334 4.16 -2.18 3.16
CA TRP A 334 3.88 -3.23 4.14
C TRP A 334 2.90 -4.28 3.57
N GLY A 335 2.16 -3.93 2.51
CA GLY A 335 0.99 -4.66 2.07
C GLY A 335 -0.18 -3.75 1.76
N ALA A 336 -1.36 -4.36 1.66
CA ALA A 336 -2.61 -3.65 1.44
C ALA A 336 -3.70 -4.16 2.38
N LEU A 337 -4.61 -3.25 2.74
CA LEU A 337 -5.85 -3.55 3.44
C LEU A 337 -7.00 -3.36 2.45
N GLN A 338 -7.83 -4.38 2.27
CA GLN A 338 -8.99 -4.31 1.38
C GLN A 338 -10.25 -4.66 2.15
N LEU A 339 -11.34 -3.98 1.82
CA LEU A 339 -12.69 -4.31 2.31
C LEU A 339 -13.51 -4.91 1.19
N SER A 340 -14.25 -5.96 1.50
CA SER A 340 -15.32 -6.44 0.63
C SER A 340 -16.52 -5.52 0.74
N ALA A 341 -17.03 -5.02 -0.38
CA ALA A 341 -18.34 -4.36 -0.44
C ALA A 341 -19.48 -5.36 -0.60
N ASP A 342 -19.18 -6.66 -0.65
CA ASP A 342 -20.22 -7.66 -0.67
C ASP A 342 -20.97 -7.66 0.66
N THR A 343 -22.26 -7.37 0.57
CA THR A 343 -23.21 -7.30 1.69
C THR A 343 -24.20 -8.46 1.64
N ALA A 344 -24.02 -9.42 0.70
CA ALA A 344 -24.85 -10.60 0.60
C ALA A 344 -24.99 -11.26 1.98
N GLU A 345 -26.22 -11.63 2.33
CA GLU A 345 -26.49 -12.29 3.59
C GLU A 345 -25.60 -13.52 3.70
N ARG A 346 -24.78 -13.52 4.75
CA ARG A 346 -23.70 -14.47 4.89
C ARG A 346 -24.29 -15.87 5.04
N ASP A 347 -23.71 -16.84 4.33
CA ASP A 347 -24.04 -18.25 4.48
C ASP A 347 -25.56 -18.55 4.36
N THR A 348 -26.28 -17.81 3.51
CA THR A 348 -27.69 -18.13 3.18
C THR A 348 -27.76 -19.35 2.26
N TYR A 349 -27.32 -20.48 2.77
CA TYR A 349 -27.49 -21.79 2.18
C TYR A 349 -27.97 -22.75 3.25
N GLN A 350 -28.85 -23.66 2.87
CA GLN A 350 -29.16 -24.80 3.71
C GLN A 350 -28.05 -25.83 3.56
N ARG A 351 -27.40 -26.16 4.68
CA ARG A 351 -26.36 -27.18 4.72
C ARG A 351 -26.89 -28.44 5.39
N THR A 352 -26.79 -29.55 4.67
CA THR A 352 -27.06 -30.89 5.21
C THR A 352 -25.75 -31.65 5.24
N THR A 353 -25.38 -32.21 6.40
CA THR A 353 -24.16 -33.03 6.54
C THR A 353 -24.57 -34.48 6.79
N THR A 354 -24.17 -35.37 5.89
CA THR A 354 -24.38 -36.82 6.01
C THR A 354 -23.06 -37.52 6.22
N HIS A 355 -23.01 -38.43 7.19
CA HIS A 355 -21.83 -39.26 7.45
C HIS A 355 -22.06 -40.64 6.86
N SER A 356 -21.10 -41.16 6.12
CA SER A 356 -21.09 -42.53 5.61
C SER A 356 -19.74 -43.18 5.87
N THR A 357 -19.73 -44.48 6.20
CA THR A 357 -18.53 -45.30 6.21
C THR A 357 -18.16 -45.64 4.77
N ALA A 358 -16.99 -45.18 4.32
CA ALA A 358 -16.44 -45.52 3.02
C ALA A 358 -15.55 -46.77 3.12
N ASP A 359 -15.72 -47.72 2.19
CA ASP A 359 -14.81 -48.83 2.00
C ASP A 359 -13.60 -48.34 1.18
N GLY A 360 -12.38 -48.63 1.63
CA GLY A 360 -11.14 -48.02 1.12
C GLY A 360 -10.84 -48.20 -0.38
N ASP A 361 -11.56 -49.10 -1.06
CA ASP A 361 -11.41 -49.43 -2.49
C ASP A 361 -12.42 -48.73 -3.41
N ARG A 362 -13.36 -47.92 -2.89
CA ARG A 362 -14.35 -47.21 -3.74
C ARG A 362 -14.25 -45.69 -3.60
N SER A 363 -13.67 -45.05 -4.61
CA SER A 363 -13.91 -43.63 -4.89
C SER A 363 -15.24 -43.46 -5.62
N SER A 364 -16.37 -43.78 -4.98
CA SER A 364 -17.69 -43.42 -5.52
C SER A 364 -18.06 -42.02 -5.03
N LEU A 365 -18.14 -41.06 -5.95
CA LEU A 365 -18.72 -39.75 -5.67
C LEU A 365 -20.22 -39.93 -5.35
N PRO A 366 -20.81 -39.13 -4.43
CA PRO A 366 -22.24 -39.20 -4.16
C PRO A 366 -23.01 -38.66 -5.38
N GLY A 367 -23.82 -39.50 -6.03
CA GLY A 367 -24.66 -39.10 -7.17
C GLY A 367 -25.11 -40.19 -8.14
N ASP A 368 -24.54 -41.39 -8.10
CA ASP A 368 -24.88 -42.49 -9.03
C ASP A 368 -26.00 -43.43 -8.51
N GLY A 369 -27.03 -42.87 -7.87
CA GLY A 369 -28.16 -43.64 -7.30
C GLY A 369 -29.52 -43.13 -7.73
#